data_AF-A0A2V9X7H4-F1
#
_entry.id   AF-A0A2V9X7H4-F1
#
_cell.length_a   1.000
_cell.length_b   1.000
_cell.length_c   1.000
_cell.angle_alpha   90.00
_cell.angle_beta   90.00
_cell.angle_gamma   90.00
#
_symmetry.space_group_name_H-M   'P 1'
#
loop_
_entity.id
_entity.type
_entity.pdbx_description
1 polymer ?
#
loop_
_entity_poly.entity_id
_entity_poly.type
_entity_poly.pdbx_seq_one_letter_code
_entity_poly.pdbx_strand_id
1 'polypeptide(L)'
;MADYATSPAFSANEKLVLAYADAMTRTPVEVPDELFSRLRESFNEAQLVELTTTVAWENYRARFNHAFGLESESFSEGAVCALPAH
;
A
#
# COMPACT_ATOMS: atom_id res chain seq x y z
N MET A 1 3.31 0.87 -10.13
CA MET A 1 2.60 1.76 -9.19
C MET A 1 3.04 3.21 -9.42
N ALA A 2 2.69 3.81 -10.55
CA ALA A 2 3.06 5.21 -10.86
C ALA A 2 1.85 6.15 -10.92
N ASP A 3 0.62 5.62 -10.96
CA ASP A 3 -0.55 6.45 -11.31
C ASP A 3 -1.22 7.14 -10.11
N TYR A 4 -1.10 6.61 -8.89
CA TYR A 4 -1.85 7.16 -7.76
C TYR A 4 -1.36 8.53 -7.32
N ALA A 5 -0.07 8.83 -7.47
CA ALA A 5 0.52 10.10 -7.00
C ALA A 5 -0.12 11.31 -7.72
N THR A 6 -0.36 11.17 -9.01
CA THR A 6 -0.96 12.21 -9.86
C THR A 6 -2.46 12.01 -10.08
N SER A 7 -3.00 10.83 -9.80
CA SER A 7 -4.41 10.51 -10.03
C SER A 7 -5.36 11.44 -9.25
N PRO A 8 -6.42 11.97 -9.89
CA PRO A 8 -7.45 12.74 -9.21
C PRO A 8 -8.40 11.87 -8.37
N ALA A 9 -8.34 10.54 -8.50
CA ALA A 9 -9.23 9.62 -7.77
C ALA A 9 -8.90 9.49 -6.28
N PHE A 10 -7.73 9.97 -5.86
CA PHE A 10 -7.28 9.89 -4.48
C PHE A 10 -7.13 11.29 -3.88
N SER A 11 -7.62 11.44 -2.66
CA SER A 11 -7.36 12.59 -1.80
C SER A 11 -5.88 12.70 -1.43
N ALA A 12 -5.48 13.85 -0.89
CA ALA A 12 -4.12 14.07 -0.42
C ALA A 12 -3.70 13.04 0.65
N ASN A 13 -4.61 12.69 1.56
CA ASN A 13 -4.33 11.73 2.64
C ASN A 13 -4.23 10.29 2.10
N GLU A 14 -5.08 9.90 1.16
CA GLU A 14 -4.98 8.57 0.52
C GLU A 14 -3.66 8.42 -0.24
N LYS A 15 -3.22 9.46 -0.96
CA LYS A 15 -1.91 9.47 -1.62
C LYS A 15 -0.76 9.34 -0.63
N LEU A 16 -0.88 9.98 0.53
CA LEU A 16 0.12 9.92 1.59
C LEU A 16 0.21 8.50 2.20
N VAL A 17 -0.94 7.87 2.43
CA VAL A 17 -1.03 6.48 2.89
C VAL A 17 -0.45 5.50 1.86
N LEU A 18 -0.76 5.69 0.58
CA LEU A 18 -0.21 4.86 -0.51
C LEU A 18 1.31 5.02 -0.63
N ALA A 19 1.83 6.26 -0.53
CA ALA A 19 3.27 6.51 -0.52
C ALA A 19 3.97 5.82 0.66
N TYR A 20 3.33 5.81 1.83
CA TYR A 20 3.83 5.09 3.00
C TYR A 20 3.83 3.57 2.81
N ALA A 21 2.74 3.02 2.27
CA ALA A 21 2.64 1.60 1.96
C ALA A 21 3.70 1.16 0.94
N ASP A 22 3.93 1.95 -0.10
CA ASP A 22 5.00 1.72 -1.08
C ASP A 22 6.38 1.67 -0.41
N ALA A 23 6.70 2.68 0.41
CA ALA A 23 7.97 2.76 1.13
C ALA A 23 8.20 1.56 2.06
N MET A 24 7.16 1.16 2.82
CA MET A 24 7.18 0.01 3.73
C MET A 24 7.32 -1.35 3.00
N THR A 25 6.98 -1.42 1.72
CA THR A 25 6.98 -2.66 0.91
C THR A 25 8.30 -2.88 0.17
N ARG A 26 9.15 -1.86 0.08
CA ARG A 26 10.48 -1.97 -0.55
C ARG A 26 11.39 -2.93 0.24
N THR A 27 12.38 -3.48 -0.46
CA THR A 27 13.46 -4.27 0.13
C THR A 27 14.80 -3.66 -0.28
N PRO A 28 15.58 -3.06 0.64
CA PRO A 28 15.28 -2.87 2.06
C PRO A 28 14.09 -1.93 2.30
N VAL A 29 13.51 -2.02 3.49
CA VAL A 29 12.44 -1.12 3.92
C VAL A 29 13.06 0.22 4.29
N GLU A 30 12.65 1.28 3.59
CA GLU A 30 13.13 2.64 3.81
C GLU A 30 11.95 3.61 3.76
N VAL A 31 11.58 4.16 4.92
CA VAL A 31 10.54 5.20 5.04
C VAL A 31 11.23 6.54 5.29
N PRO A 32 11.14 7.52 4.38
CA PRO A 32 11.72 8.85 4.61
C PRO A 32 11.08 9.55 5.81
N ASP A 33 11.91 10.20 6.65
CA ASP A 33 11.43 10.94 7.83
C ASP A 33 10.43 12.04 7.49
N GLU A 34 10.60 12.69 6.33
CA GLU A 34 9.67 13.70 5.82
C GLU A 34 8.28 13.09 5.55
N LEU A 35 8.22 11.91 4.94
CA LEU A 35 6.98 11.20 4.66
C LEU A 35 6.26 10.85 5.97
N PHE A 36 6.99 10.29 6.93
CA PHE A 36 6.41 9.93 8.22
C PHE A 36 5.99 11.15 9.05
N SER A 37 6.69 12.27 8.91
CA SER A 37 6.31 13.54 9.55
C SER A 37 4.99 14.08 9.00
N ARG A 38 4.80 14.05 7.67
CA ARG A 38 3.53 14.45 7.04
C ARG A 38 2.36 13.55 7.46
N LEU A 39 2.60 12.26 7.68
CA LEU A 39 1.57 11.35 8.22
C LEU A 39 1.15 11.78 9.63
N ARG A 40 2.10 12.17 10.49
CA ARG A 40 1.81 12.66 11.85
C ARG A 40 1.01 13.97 11.88
N GLU A 41 1.02 14.75 10.82
CA GLU A 41 0.18 15.95 10.70
C GLU A 41 -1.29 15.60 10.39
N SER A 42 -1.55 14.43 9.79
CA SER A 42 -2.88 14.03 9.31
C SER A 42 -3.55 12.96 10.16
N PHE A 43 -2.77 12.17 10.90
CA PHE A 43 -3.24 11.02 11.67
C PHE A 43 -2.72 11.06 13.09
N ASN A 44 -3.56 10.62 14.04
CA ASN A 44 -3.13 10.43 15.42
C ASN A 44 -2.29 9.15 15.57
N GLU A 45 -1.67 8.98 16.74
CA GLU A 45 -0.77 7.85 17.02
C GLU A 45 -1.45 6.49 16.84
N ALA A 46 -2.68 6.31 17.34
CA ALA A 46 -3.42 5.06 17.21
C ALA A 46 -3.69 4.69 15.74
N GLN A 47 -4.07 5.69 14.92
CA GLN A 47 -4.28 5.52 13.48
C GLN A 47 -2.98 5.15 12.75
N LEU A 48 -1.84 5.73 13.14
CA LEU A 48 -0.53 5.40 12.56
C LEU A 48 -0.08 3.99 12.93
N VAL A 49 -0.34 3.55 14.16
CA VAL A 49 -0.07 2.18 14.62
C VAL A 49 -0.90 1.19 13.81
N GLU A 50 -2.20 1.43 13.66
CA GLU A 50 -3.09 0.58 12.88
C GLU A 50 -2.68 0.52 11.41
N LEU A 51 -2.39 1.67 10.80
CA LEU A 51 -1.91 1.74 9.42
C LEU A 51 -0.62 0.93 9.22
N THR A 52 0.37 1.14 10.09
CA THR A 52 1.67 0.46 10.01
C THR A 52 1.53 -1.03 10.20
N THR A 53 0.69 -1.46 11.16
CA THR A 53 0.41 -2.87 11.43
C THR A 53 -0.23 -3.53 10.23
N THR A 54 -1.21 -2.87 9.60
CA THR A 54 -1.89 -3.38 8.41
C THR A 54 -0.91 -3.60 7.27
N VAL A 55 -0.09 -2.59 6.93
CA VAL A 55 0.92 -2.72 5.87
C VAL A 55 1.96 -3.81 6.18
N ALA A 56 2.44 -3.88 7.42
CA ALA A 56 3.40 -4.91 7.83
C ALA A 56 2.81 -6.32 7.72
N TRP A 57 1.53 -6.51 8.08
CA TRP A 57 0.84 -7.78 7.97
C TRP A 57 0.71 -8.23 6.51
N GLU A 58 0.38 -7.32 5.59
CA GLU A 58 0.35 -7.62 4.16
C GLU A 58 1.72 -8.03 3.62
N ASN A 59 2.78 -7.33 4.05
CA ASN A 59 4.14 -7.66 3.63
C ASN A 59 4.60 -9.03 4.16
N TYR A 60 4.18 -9.40 5.38
CA TYR A 60 4.38 -10.75 5.91
C TYR A 60 3.65 -11.79 5.05
N ARG A 61 2.35 -11.60 4.79
CA ARG A 61 1.55 -12.54 3.99
C ARG A 61 2.11 -12.70 2.58
N ALA A 62 2.50 -11.60 1.94
CA ALA A 62 3.12 -11.63 0.61
C ALA A 62 4.42 -12.44 0.60
N ARG A 63 5.32 -12.21 1.57
CA ARG A 63 6.59 -12.95 1.69
C ARG A 63 6.37 -14.43 2.02
N PHE A 64 5.44 -14.72 2.92
CA PHE A 64 5.06 -16.08 3.28
C PHE A 64 4.52 -16.82 2.07
N ASN A 65 3.51 -16.27 1.39
CA ASN A 65 2.91 -16.89 0.20
C ASN A 65 3.96 -17.12 -0.88
N HIS A 66 4.82 -16.13 -1.15
CA HIS A 66 5.89 -16.27 -2.13
C HIS A 66 6.90 -17.37 -1.74
N ALA A 67 7.28 -17.49 -0.47
CA ALA A 67 8.22 -18.52 -0.01
C ALA A 67 7.66 -19.94 -0.18
N PHE A 68 6.34 -20.12 -0.04
CA PHE A 68 5.67 -21.42 -0.15
C PHE A 68 5.07 -21.69 -1.53
N GLY A 69 5.23 -20.77 -2.50
CA GLY A 69 4.62 -20.90 -3.83
C GLY A 69 3.10 -20.93 -3.78
N LEU A 70 2.48 -20.28 -2.78
CA LEU A 70 1.03 -20.19 -2.66
C LEU A 70 0.52 -19.18 -3.67
N GLU A 71 -0.20 -19.66 -4.67
CA GLU A 71 -0.85 -18.84 -5.68
C GLU A 71 -2.26 -18.44 -5.23
N SER A 72 -2.80 -17.38 -5.83
CA SER A 72 -4.21 -17.03 -5.66
C SER A 72 -5.09 -18.17 -6.16
N GLU A 73 -6.18 -18.46 -5.46
CA GLU A 73 -7.18 -19.47 -5.86
C GLU A 73 -8.03 -19.01 -7.06
N SER A 74 -7.43 -18.49 -8.13
CA SER A 74 -8.03 -18.19 -9.45
C SER A 74 -9.45 -17.60 -9.49
N PHE A 75 -9.96 -16.98 -8.41
CA PHE A 75 -11.33 -16.46 -8.34
C PHE A 75 -11.57 -15.29 -9.32
N SER A 76 -10.51 -14.77 -9.92
CA SER A 76 -10.52 -13.74 -10.95
C SER A 76 -9.89 -14.21 -12.26
N GLU A 77 -9.65 -15.51 -12.45
CA GLU A 77 -9.14 -16.06 -13.70
C GLU A 77 -10.16 -15.82 -14.82
N GLY A 78 -9.74 -15.09 -15.86
CA GLY A 78 -10.62 -14.63 -16.93
C GLY A 78 -11.41 -13.34 -16.64
N ALA A 79 -11.30 -12.77 -15.43
CA ALA A 79 -11.83 -11.44 -15.15
C ALA A 79 -10.89 -10.37 -15.75
N VAL A 80 -11.39 -9.63 -16.75
CA VAL A 80 -10.68 -8.48 -17.31
C VAL A 80 -10.90 -7.30 -16.37
N CYS A 81 -9.84 -6.59 -15.96
CA CYS A 81 -9.99 -5.27 -15.37
C CYS A 81 -10.77 -4.41 -16.36
N ALA A 82 -12.02 -4.06 -16.02
CA ALA A 82 -12.76 -3.08 -16.79
C ALA A 82 -12.07 -1.73 -16.61
N LEU A 83 -11.17 -1.38 -17.53
CA LEU A 83 -10.63 -0.04 -17.61
C LEU A 83 -11.81 0.91 -17.86
N PRO A 84 -11.99 1.98 -17.05
CA PRO A 84 -13.09 2.90 -17.25
C PRO A 84 -12.98 3.54 -18.63
N ALA A 85 -14.08 3.51 -19.39
CA ALA A 85 -14.18 4.25 -20.63
C ALA A 85 -14.09 5.75 -20.32
N HIS A 86 -13.25 6.44 -21.09
CA HIS A 86 -12.92 7.86 -20.97
C HIS A 86 -14.11 8.79 -20.76
#